data_AF-A0A7W9ZQ77-F1
#
_entry.id   AF-A0A7W9ZQ77-F1
#
_cell.length_a   1.000
_cell.length_b   1.000
_cell.length_c   1.000
_cell.angle_alpha   90.00
_cell.angle_beta   90.00
_cell.angle_gamma   90.00
#
_symmetry.space_group_name_H-M   'P 1'
#
loop_
_entity.id
_entity.type
_entity.pdbx_description
1 polymer ?
#
loop_
_entity_poly.entity_id
_entity_poly.type
_entity_poly.pdbx_seq_one_letter_code
_entity_poly.pdbx_strand_id
1 'polypeptide(L)' 'MDHVSKNFEAANALRKARVAKGYSMEEVAITTGLTTAEIAAAERGDDVPAHNVERIEQALK' A
#
# COMPACT_ATOMS: atom_id res chain seq x y z
N MET A 1 -6.08 6.71 20.37
CA MET A 1 -5.24 7.63 19.57
C MET A 1 -4.10 6.78 19.01
N ASP A 2 -4.37 5.96 17.97
CA ASP A 2 -3.46 4.84 17.61
C ASP A 2 -3.43 4.54 16.10
N HIS A 3 -4.01 5.40 15.26
CA HIS A 3 -4.14 5.10 13.82
C HIS A 3 -2.92 5.53 13.00
N VAL A 4 -2.25 6.62 13.37
CA VAL A 4 -1.15 7.18 12.55
C VAL A 4 0.10 6.30 12.56
N SER A 5 0.46 5.68 13.69
CA SER A 5 1.66 4.84 13.79
C SER A 5 1.53 3.50 13.07
N LYS A 6 0.31 2.94 12.99
CA LYS A 6 0.06 1.69 12.26
C LYS A 6 0.20 1.85 10.75
N ASN A 7 -0.18 3.02 10.21
CA ASN A 7 -0.08 3.29 8.78
C ASN A 7 1.37 3.27 8.29
N PHE A 8 2.34 3.73 9.09
CA PHE A 8 3.74 3.79 8.65
C PHE A 8 4.41 2.42 8.55
N GLU A 9 4.18 1.54 9.54
CA GLU A 9 4.69 0.16 9.50
C GLU A 9 4.06 -0.64 8.35
N ALA A 10 2.75 -0.49 8.15
CA ALA A 10 2.05 -1.09 7.02
C ALA A 10 2.59 -0.55 5.68
N ALA A 11 2.74 0.77 5.54
CA ALA A 11 3.30 1.41 4.35
C ALA A 11 4.68 0.88 3.97
N ASN A 12 5.56 0.73 4.96
CA ASN A 12 6.90 0.18 4.76
C ASN A 12 6.86 -1.31 4.39
N ALA A 13 5.97 -2.08 5.01
CA ALA A 13 5.74 -3.48 4.67
C ALA A 13 5.23 -3.64 3.23
N LEU A 14 4.28 -2.80 2.79
CA LEU A 14 3.78 -2.78 1.41
C LEU A 14 4.90 -2.50 0.41
N ARG A 15 5.70 -1.45 0.66
CA ARG A 15 6.82 -1.11 -0.22
C ARG A 15 7.84 -2.25 -0.31
N LYS A 16 8.17 -2.87 0.82
CA LYS A 16 9.07 -4.03 0.87
C LYS A 16 8.48 -5.23 0.12
N ALA A 17 7.19 -5.53 0.31
CA ALA A 17 6.52 -6.64 -0.35
C ALA A 17 6.46 -6.44 -1.87
N ARG A 18 6.17 -5.21 -2.32
CA ARG A 18 6.19 -4.84 -3.74
C ARG A 18 7.58 -5.04 -4.35
N VAL A 19 8.62 -4.52 -3.70
CA VAL A 19 10.01 -4.69 -4.17
C VAL A 19 10.45 -6.16 -4.14
N ALA A 20 10.06 -6.91 -3.11
CA ALA A 20 10.40 -8.32 -2.96
C ALA A 20 9.73 -9.21 -4.03
N LYS A 21 8.48 -8.89 -4.42
CA LYS A 21 7.78 -9.59 -5.51
C LYS A 21 8.18 -9.11 -6.90
N GLY A 22 8.86 -7.97 -7.01
CA GLY A 22 9.19 -7.35 -8.30
C GLY A 22 7.99 -6.68 -8.97
N TYR A 23 6.89 -6.46 -8.24
CA TYR A 23 5.71 -5.82 -8.78
C TYR A 23 5.94 -4.32 -9.01
N SER A 24 5.52 -3.83 -10.16
CA SER A 24 5.46 -2.40 -10.45
C SER A 24 4.25 -1.77 -9.76
N MET A 25 4.31 -0.46 -9.48
CA MET A 25 3.14 0.26 -8.94
C MET A 25 1.92 0.12 -9.86
N GLU A 26 2.13 0.05 -11.17
CA GLU A 26 1.08 -0.22 -12.16
C GLU A 26 0.47 -1.61 -12.01
N GLU A 27 1.26 -2.64 -11.74
CA GLU A 27 0.72 -3.99 -11.52
C GLU A 27 -0.13 -4.00 -10.25
N VAL A 28 0.36 -3.43 -9.16
CA VAL A 28 -0.41 -3.29 -7.92
C VAL A 28 -1.68 -2.48 -8.14
N ALA A 29 -1.62 -1.42 -8.95
CA ALA A 29 -2.78 -0.62 -9.35
C ALA A 29 -3.83 -1.46 -10.09
N ILE A 30 -3.40 -2.30 -11.04
CA ILE A 30 -4.28 -3.20 -11.79
C ILE A 30 -4.89 -4.26 -10.86
N THR A 31 -4.11 -4.89 -9.99
CA THR A 31 -4.58 -5.96 -9.11
C THR A 31 -5.54 -5.44 -8.04
N THR A 32 -5.27 -4.25 -7.50
CA THR A 32 -6.09 -3.64 -6.44
C THR A 32 -7.24 -2.81 -7.00
N GLY A 33 -7.18 -2.39 -8.25
CA GLY A 33 -8.08 -1.41 -8.85
C GLY A 33 -7.88 0.01 -8.33
N LEU A 34 -6.74 0.29 -7.70
CA LEU A 34 -6.38 1.61 -7.19
C LEU A 34 -5.48 2.34 -8.17
N THR A 35 -5.39 3.65 -8.05
CA THR A 35 -4.43 4.44 -8.82
C THR A 35 -3.03 4.34 -8.22
N THR A 36 -2.00 4.53 -9.06
CA THR A 36 -0.60 4.60 -8.60
C THR A 36 -0.38 5.71 -7.58
N ALA A 37 -1.16 6.80 -7.65
CA ALA A 37 -1.14 7.88 -6.67
C ALA A 37 -1.66 7.43 -5.30
N GLU A 38 -2.77 6.69 -5.25
CA GLU A 38 -3.30 6.13 -4.00
C GLU A 38 -2.35 5.10 -3.39
N ILE A 39 -1.70 4.28 -4.22
CA ILE A 39 -0.68 3.33 -3.77
C ILE A 39 0.55 4.07 -3.23
N ALA A 40 1.01 5.12 -3.92
CA ALA A 40 2.13 5.91 -3.45
C ALA A 40 1.81 6.64 -2.13
N ALA A 41 0.58 7.13 -1.96
CA ALA A 41 0.11 7.71 -0.70
C ALA A 41 0.07 6.64 0.42
N ALA A 42 -0.44 5.45 0.12
CA ALA A 42 -0.42 4.31 1.04
C ALA A 42 1.00 3.88 1.43
N GLU A 43 1.95 3.82 0.49
CA GLU A 43 3.36 3.52 0.73
C GLU A 43 4.11 4.65 1.45
N ARG A 44 3.57 5.87 1.43
CA ARG A 44 4.14 7.04 2.14
C ARG A 44 3.60 7.16 3.57
N GLY A 45 2.55 6.42 3.90
CA GLY A 45 1.83 6.56 5.17
C GLY A 45 0.98 7.83 5.23
N ASP A 46 0.56 8.36 4.07
CA ASP A 46 -0.42 9.44 3.99
C ASP A 46 -1.78 8.98 4.56
N ASP A 47 -2.68 9.94 4.76
CA ASP A 47 -4.04 9.70 5.26
C ASP A 47 -4.92 9.07 4.16
N VAL A 48 -4.60 7.82 3.82
CA VAL A 48 -5.39 6.99 2.92
C VAL A 48 -6.38 6.13 3.72
N PRO A 49 -7.55 5.82 3.15
CA PRO A 49 -8.51 4.95 3.81
C PRO A 49 -7.88 3.58 4.13
N ALA A 50 -8.13 3.07 5.35
CA ALA A 50 -7.62 1.77 5.78
C ALA A 50 -7.97 0.63 4.80
N HIS A 51 -9.13 0.70 4.15
CA HIS A 51 -9.54 -0.28 3.14
C HIS A 51 -8.64 -0.29 1.90
N ASN A 52 -8.03 0.84 1.53
CA ASN A 52 -7.08 0.91 0.41
C ASN A 52 -5.78 0.21 0.80
N VAL A 53 -5.26 0.49 1.99
CA VAL A 53 -4.04 -0.16 2.52
C VAL A 53 -4.24 -1.67 2.59
N GLU A 54 -5.38 -2.12 3.13
CA GLU A 54 -5.69 -3.54 3.27
C GLU A 54 -5.81 -4.25 1.91
N ARG A 55 -6.40 -3.59 0.90
CA ARG A 55 -6.44 -4.11 -0.48
C ARG A 55 -5.05 -4.27 -1.09
N ILE A 56 -4.18 -3.27 -0.91
CA ILE A 56 -2.79 -3.32 -1.40
C ILE A 56 -2.04 -4.44 -0.67
N GLU A 57 -2.24 -4.59 0.63
CA GLU A 57 -1.63 -5.67 1.42
C GLU A 57 -2.08 -7.05 0.91
N GLN A 58 -3.38 -7.24 0.67
CA GLN A 58 -3.91 -8.49 0.12
C GLN A 58 -3.40 -8.79 -1.29
N ALA A 59 -3.22 -7.77 -2.13
CA ALA A 59 -2.66 -7.94 -3.48
C ALA A 59 -1.15 -8.27 -3.46
N LEU A 60 -0.44 -7.83 -2.43
CA LEU A 60 1.00 -8.06 -2.24
C LEU A 60 1.32 -9.30 -1.39
N LYS A 61 0.35 -9.85 -0.66
CA LYS A 61 0.44 -11.14 0.05
C LYS A 61 0.68 -12.28 -0.95
#